data_AF-A0A1M6HRR3-F1
#
_entry.id   AF-A0A1M6HRR3-F1
#
_cell.length_a   1.000
_cell.length_b   1.000
_cell.length_c   1.000
_cell.angle_alpha   90.00
_cell.angle_beta   90.00
_cell.angle_gamma   90.00
#
_symmetry.space_group_name_H-M   'P 1'
#
loop_
_entity.id
_entity.type
_entity.pdbx_description
1 polymer ?
#
loop_
_entity_poly.entity_id
_entity_poly.type
_entity_poly.pdbx_seq_one_letter_code
_entity_poly.pdbx_strand_id
1 'polypeptide(L)'
;MNVALKAKRIKGAYYFVLATAIAQQLYVPAEYKYFHLPLVFLTLINADMYNFDYRDYVNEYRILFLLGCSTLTAAADGFTELDFRILYYIFMAGSMYFIGRFVYNTVKVFSMGREGEKYINDRNVKLFKSGGMFMRIYGMMIIVIMIFAFAYMLFDLICLV
;
A
#
# COMPACT_ATOMS: atom_id res chain seq x y z
N MET A 1 17.43 15.12 9.44
CA MET A 1 17.06 13.88 10.16
C MET A 1 17.81 12.70 9.53
N ASN A 2 18.59 11.97 10.32
CA ASN A 2 19.43 10.83 9.87
C ASN A 2 18.60 9.74 9.15
N VAL A 3 19.10 9.18 8.05
CA VAL A 3 18.44 8.11 7.26
C VAL A 3 18.12 6.89 8.12
N ALA A 4 19.02 6.50 9.02
CA ALA A 4 18.79 5.39 9.93
C ALA A 4 17.57 5.62 10.85
N LEU A 5 17.35 6.87 11.27
CA LEU A 5 16.20 7.23 12.09
C LEU A 5 14.90 7.21 11.27
N LYS A 6 14.93 7.66 10.00
CA LYS A 6 13.78 7.55 9.07
C LYS A 6 13.39 6.09 8.85
N ALA A 7 14.37 5.23 8.57
CA ALA A 7 14.18 3.80 8.35
C ALA A 7 13.59 3.10 9.59
N LYS A 8 14.10 3.42 10.79
CA LYS A 8 13.57 2.87 12.05
C LYS A 8 12.12 3.28 12.29
N ARG A 9 11.80 4.56 12.11
CA ARG A 9 10.44 5.10 12.31
C ARG A 9 9.43 4.48 11.35
N ILE A 10 9.80 4.38 10.06
CA ILE A 10 8.86 3.84 9.07
C ILE A 10 8.61 2.35 9.27
N LYS A 11 9.66 1.59 9.66
CA LYS A 11 9.51 0.18 10.04
C LYS A 11 8.55 0.01 11.21
N GLY A 12 8.64 0.89 12.21
CA GLY A 12 7.70 0.93 13.32
C GLY A 12 6.26 1.19 12.86
N ALA A 13 6.06 2.15 11.94
CA ALA A 13 4.74 2.44 11.37
C ALA A 13 4.17 1.24 10.61
N TYR A 14 4.97 0.56 9.79
CA TYR A 14 4.54 -0.67 9.11
C TYR A 14 4.09 -1.74 10.09
N TYR A 15 4.89 -2.04 11.12
CA TYR A 15 4.51 -3.07 12.09
C TYR A 15 3.28 -2.70 12.90
N PHE A 16 3.15 -1.43 13.26
CA PHE A 16 1.97 -0.94 13.94
C PHE A 16 0.71 -1.15 13.08
N VAL A 17 0.70 -0.61 11.84
CA VAL A 17 -0.46 -0.71 10.94
C VAL A 17 -0.76 -2.17 10.60
N LEU A 18 0.27 -3.00 10.38
CA LEU A 18 0.10 -4.43 10.13
C LEU A 18 -0.53 -5.15 11.33
N ALA A 19 -0.01 -4.92 12.54
CA ALA A 19 -0.52 -5.55 13.75
C ALA A 19 -1.96 -5.11 14.04
N THR A 20 -2.27 -3.82 13.88
CA THR A 20 -3.63 -3.31 14.07
C THR A 20 -4.59 -3.86 13.02
N ALA A 21 -4.17 -3.99 11.76
CA ALA A 21 -4.99 -4.56 10.70
C ALA A 21 -5.30 -6.04 10.98
N ILE A 22 -4.30 -6.82 11.38
CA ILE A 22 -4.50 -8.24 11.77
C ILE A 22 -5.42 -8.33 13.00
N ALA A 23 -5.19 -7.51 14.03
CA ALA A 23 -6.02 -7.51 15.22
C ALA A 23 -7.48 -7.13 14.90
N GLN A 24 -7.71 -6.10 14.09
CA GLN A 24 -9.04 -5.72 13.65
C GLN A 24 -9.74 -6.88 12.94
N GLN A 25 -9.07 -7.57 12.01
CA GLN A 25 -9.67 -8.71 11.31
C GLN A 25 -9.99 -9.91 12.21
N LEU A 26 -9.16 -10.17 13.22
CA LEU A 26 -9.36 -11.31 14.13
C LEU A 26 -10.45 -11.06 15.19
N TYR A 27 -10.53 -9.83 15.70
CA TYR A 27 -11.35 -9.53 16.88
C TYR A 27 -12.62 -8.72 16.56
N VAL A 28 -12.61 -7.95 15.48
CA VAL A 28 -13.73 -7.08 15.09
C VAL A 28 -13.96 -7.22 13.60
N PRO A 29 -14.38 -8.41 13.12
CA PRO A 29 -14.56 -8.61 11.71
C PRO A 29 -15.71 -7.73 11.19
N ALA A 30 -15.38 -6.69 10.43
CA ALA A 30 -16.36 -5.94 9.65
C ALA A 30 -16.90 -6.77 8.47
N GLU A 31 -18.18 -6.60 8.14
CA GLU A 31 -18.82 -7.34 7.04
C GLU A 31 -18.29 -6.93 5.66
N TYR A 32 -17.74 -5.72 5.54
CA TYR A 32 -17.17 -5.20 4.30
C TYR A 32 -15.71 -5.64 4.09
N LYS A 33 -15.34 -5.78 2.81
CA LYS A 33 -14.14 -6.51 2.37
C LYS A 33 -12.85 -5.78 2.76
N TYR A 34 -11.95 -6.49 3.45
CA TYR A 34 -10.68 -5.95 3.94
C TYR A 34 -9.63 -5.78 2.84
N PHE A 35 -9.64 -4.64 2.16
CA PHE A 35 -8.57 -4.31 1.22
C PHE A 35 -7.33 -3.72 1.91
N HIS A 36 -7.43 -3.25 3.16
CA HIS A 36 -6.32 -2.54 3.83
C HIS A 36 -5.12 -3.46 4.09
N LEU A 37 -5.31 -4.71 4.52
CA LEU A 37 -4.21 -5.65 4.75
C LEU A 37 -3.46 -6.02 3.44
N PRO A 38 -4.13 -6.40 2.34
CA PRO A 38 -3.50 -6.51 1.03
C PRO A 38 -2.73 -5.24 0.60
N LEU A 39 -3.29 -4.06 0.84
CA LEU A 39 -2.65 -2.80 0.52
C LEU A 39 -1.40 -2.52 1.39
N VAL A 40 -1.41 -2.89 2.68
CA VAL A 40 -0.22 -2.83 3.55
C VAL A 40 0.89 -3.72 2.99
N PHE A 41 0.57 -4.97 2.62
CA PHE A 41 1.53 -5.90 2.03
C PHE A 41 2.09 -5.39 0.70
N LEU A 42 1.23 -4.88 -0.18
CA LEU A 42 1.66 -4.32 -1.45
C LEU A 42 2.60 -3.13 -1.25
N THR A 43 2.32 -2.28 -0.26
CA THR A 43 3.18 -1.15 0.10
C THR A 43 4.53 -1.63 0.64
N LEU A 44 4.56 -2.68 1.48
CA LEU A 44 5.79 -3.30 1.98
C LEU A 44 6.66 -3.86 0.85
N ILE A 45 6.06 -4.66 -0.05
CA ILE A 45 6.77 -5.30 -1.15
C ILE A 45 7.36 -4.23 -2.09
N ASN A 46 6.58 -3.21 -2.44
CA ASN A 46 7.08 -2.12 -3.29
C ASN A 46 8.19 -1.31 -2.60
N ALA A 47 8.09 -1.09 -1.29
CA ALA A 47 9.12 -0.35 -0.56
C ALA A 47 10.42 -1.13 -0.41
N ASP A 48 10.38 -2.46 -0.32
CA ASP A 48 11.57 -3.31 -0.28
C ASP A 48 12.35 -3.33 -1.61
N MET A 49 11.70 -2.96 -2.72
CA MET A 49 12.36 -2.79 -4.02
C MET A 49 13.41 -1.66 -3.99
N TYR A 50 13.20 -0.62 -3.19
CA TYR A 50 14.06 0.55 -3.17
C TYR A 50 15.20 0.41 -2.16
N ASN A 51 16.35 0.97 -2.52
CA ASN A 51 17.38 1.28 -1.55
C ASN A 51 16.87 2.36 -0.58
N PHE A 52 17.21 2.26 0.70
CA PHE A 52 16.72 3.12 1.78
C PHE A 52 16.92 4.60 1.51
N ASP A 53 18.02 4.99 0.86
CA ASP A 53 18.31 6.40 0.55
C ASP A 53 17.36 7.02 -0.48
N TYR A 54 16.70 6.19 -1.29
CA TYR A 54 15.86 6.63 -2.40
C TYR A 54 14.37 6.36 -2.20
N ARG A 55 13.97 5.88 -1.02
CA ARG A 55 12.57 5.66 -0.67
C ARG A 55 11.79 6.97 -0.57
N ASP A 56 10.59 6.98 -1.14
CA ASP A 56 9.64 8.09 -0.97
C ASP A 56 8.89 7.95 0.37
N TYR A 57 9.62 8.22 1.45
CA TYR A 57 9.08 8.12 2.82
C TYR A 57 7.81 8.96 3.00
N VAL A 58 7.67 10.09 2.31
CA VAL A 58 6.48 10.95 2.45
C VAL A 58 5.26 10.25 1.90
N ASN A 59 5.36 9.65 0.71
CA ASN A 59 4.27 8.88 0.12
C ASN A 59 3.94 7.64 0.96
N GLU A 60 4.96 6.93 1.43
CA GLU A 60 4.77 5.75 2.29
C GLU A 60 4.06 6.10 3.61
N TYR A 61 4.43 7.19 4.29
CA TYR A 61 3.73 7.63 5.49
C TYR A 61 2.27 8.02 5.22
N ARG A 62 1.97 8.63 4.06
CA ARG A 62 0.57 8.93 3.66
C ARG A 62 -0.23 7.65 3.47
N ILE A 63 0.35 6.66 2.80
CA ILE A 63 -0.29 5.35 2.61
C ILE A 63 -0.56 4.69 3.96
N LEU A 64 0.46 4.59 4.82
CA LEU A 64 0.34 3.97 6.14
C LEU A 64 -0.65 4.70 7.04
N PHE A 65 -0.68 6.03 6.98
CA PHE A 65 -1.66 6.82 7.71
C PHE A 65 -3.09 6.50 7.26
N LEU A 66 -3.37 6.51 5.95
CA LEU A 66 -4.70 6.22 5.43
C LEU A 66 -5.15 4.79 5.73
N LEU A 67 -4.23 3.82 5.64
CA LEU A 67 -4.51 2.43 6.01
C LEU A 67 -4.73 2.26 7.52
N GLY A 68 -4.00 3.02 8.35
CA GLY A 68 -4.25 3.09 9.79
C GLY A 68 -5.63 3.67 10.10
N CYS A 69 -6.00 4.78 9.46
CA CYS A 69 -7.33 5.37 9.60
C CYS A 69 -8.43 4.41 9.15
N SER A 70 -8.30 3.74 8.00
CA SER A 70 -9.31 2.79 7.54
C SER A 70 -9.45 1.59 8.47
N THR A 71 -8.36 1.12 9.08
CA THR A 71 -8.39 0.07 10.11
C THR A 71 -9.15 0.53 11.35
N LEU A 72 -8.90 1.75 11.82
CA LEU A 72 -9.62 2.32 12.97
C LEU A 72 -11.09 2.55 12.66
N THR A 73 -11.42 3.02 11.45
CA THR A 73 -12.80 3.18 10.99
C THR A 73 -13.54 1.85 11.01
N ALA A 74 -12.92 0.79 10.48
CA ALA A 74 -13.52 -0.55 10.48
C ALA A 74 -13.74 -1.09 11.89
N ALA A 75 -12.81 -0.85 12.80
CA ALA A 75 -12.98 -1.22 14.21
C ALA A 75 -14.10 -0.41 14.88
N ALA A 76 -14.16 0.91 14.66
CA ALA A 76 -15.16 1.79 15.26
C ALA A 76 -16.58 1.42 14.83
N ASP A 77 -16.78 1.10 13.56
CA ASP A 77 -18.04 0.60 13.01
C ASP A 77 -18.49 -0.71 13.68
N GLY A 78 -17.56 -1.63 13.96
CA GLY A 78 -17.87 -2.85 14.71
C GLY A 78 -18.17 -2.65 16.20
N PHE A 79 -17.84 -1.48 16.77
CA PHE A 79 -18.08 -1.16 18.18
C PHE A 79 -19.19 -0.14 18.42
N THR A 80 -19.76 0.45 17.37
CA THR A 80 -20.75 1.52 17.49
C THR A 80 -21.94 1.24 16.58
N GLU A 81 -23.06 1.89 16.85
CA GLU A 81 -24.26 1.81 15.98
C GLU A 81 -24.17 2.76 14.76
N LEU A 82 -23.05 3.48 14.61
CA LEU A 82 -22.84 4.43 13.53
C LEU A 82 -22.26 3.73 12.31
N ASP A 83 -22.83 4.00 11.14
CA ASP A 83 -22.33 3.50 9.86
C ASP A 83 -21.14 4.33 9.38
N PHE A 84 -19.95 3.76 9.43
CA PHE A 84 -18.72 4.38 8.95
C PHE A 84 -18.24 3.83 7.60
N ARG A 85 -19.05 3.05 6.88
CA ARG A 85 -18.66 2.38 5.62
C ARG A 85 -18.22 3.37 4.55
N ILE A 86 -18.93 4.49 4.38
CA ILE A 86 -18.55 5.55 3.42
C ILE A 86 -17.18 6.13 3.76
N LEU A 87 -16.92 6.41 5.04
CA LEU A 87 -15.63 6.95 5.48
C LEU A 87 -14.49 5.95 5.25
N TYR A 88 -14.75 4.66 5.51
CA TYR A 88 -13.82 3.58 5.19
C TYR A 88 -13.46 3.60 3.70
N TYR A 89 -14.46 3.67 2.81
CA TYR A 89 -14.24 3.69 1.37
C TYR A 89 -13.46 4.92 0.89
N ILE A 90 -13.67 6.09 1.49
CA ILE A 90 -12.87 7.29 1.20
C ILE A 90 -11.39 7.06 1.53
N PHE A 91 -11.08 6.51 2.71
CA PHE A 91 -9.69 6.22 3.08
C PHE A 91 -9.06 5.15 2.20
N MET A 92 -9.83 4.14 1.79
CA MET A 92 -9.38 3.08 0.90
C MET A 92 -9.11 3.59 -0.52
N ALA A 93 -9.98 4.42 -1.07
CA ALA A 93 -9.78 5.09 -2.35
C ALA A 93 -8.50 5.94 -2.35
N GLY A 94 -8.31 6.75 -1.31
CA GLY A 94 -7.10 7.55 -1.14
C GLY A 94 -5.84 6.69 -1.06
N SER A 95 -5.88 5.59 -0.28
CA SER A 95 -4.77 4.65 -0.14
C SER A 95 -4.41 4.01 -1.48
N MET A 96 -5.40 3.54 -2.23
CA MET A 96 -5.21 2.98 -3.57
C MET A 96 -4.57 3.98 -4.53
N TYR A 97 -4.99 5.24 -4.53
CA TYR A 97 -4.35 6.26 -5.37
C TYR A 97 -2.83 6.39 -5.08
N PHE A 98 -2.44 6.51 -3.81
CA PHE A 98 -1.04 6.67 -3.44
C PHE A 98 -0.21 5.40 -3.68
N ILE A 99 -0.79 4.22 -3.48
CA ILE A 99 -0.15 2.94 -3.80
C ILE A 99 0.01 2.77 -5.31
N GLY A 100 -0.98 3.16 -6.12
CA GLY A 100 -0.90 3.11 -7.57
C GLY A 100 0.22 4.00 -8.10
N ARG A 101 0.36 5.21 -7.53
CA ARG A 101 1.50 6.09 -7.80
C ARG A 101 2.83 5.46 -7.36
N PHE A 102 2.85 4.77 -6.23
CA PHE A 102 4.07 4.11 -5.74
C PHE A 102 4.51 3.00 -6.70
N VAL A 103 3.60 2.13 -7.11
CA VAL A 103 3.83 1.05 -8.08
C VAL A 103 4.28 1.63 -9.42
N TYR A 104 3.61 2.67 -9.92
CA TYR A 104 3.98 3.34 -11.17
C TYR A 104 5.42 3.87 -11.13
N ASN A 105 5.81 4.52 -10.03
CA ASN A 105 7.18 5.00 -9.84
C ASN A 105 8.17 3.83 -9.81
N THR A 106 7.84 2.72 -9.15
CA THR A 106 8.65 1.49 -9.15
C THR A 106 8.88 1.01 -10.58
N VAL A 107 7.83 0.84 -11.37
CA VAL A 107 7.92 0.43 -12.78
C VAL A 107 8.80 1.38 -13.60
N LYS A 108 8.65 2.69 -13.36
CA LYS A 108 9.46 3.70 -14.03
C LYS A 108 10.95 3.52 -13.72
N VAL A 109 11.33 3.29 -12.47
CA VAL A 109 12.72 3.00 -12.10
C VAL A 109 13.25 1.76 -12.83
N PHE A 110 12.46 0.68 -12.89
CA PHE A 110 12.82 -0.52 -13.66
C PHE A 110 12.95 -0.28 -15.16
N SER A 111 12.28 0.75 -15.70
CA SER A 111 12.37 1.11 -17.12
C SER A 111 13.63 1.91 -17.49
N MET A 112 14.35 2.47 -16.50
CA MET A 112 15.53 3.33 -16.71
C MET A 112 16.82 2.58 -17.08
N GLY A 113 16.83 1.23 -17.07
CA GLY A 113 18.05 0.46 -17.37
C GLY A 113 19.17 0.77 -16.37
N ARG A 114 20.45 0.76 -16.78
CA ARG A 114 21.59 0.89 -15.83
C ARG A 114 21.50 2.07 -14.85
N GLU A 115 20.85 3.17 -15.23
CA GLU A 115 20.64 4.33 -14.34
C GLU A 115 19.68 4.05 -13.18
N GLY A 116 18.79 3.07 -13.35
CA GLY A 116 17.81 2.61 -12.36
C GLY A 116 18.42 1.78 -11.22
N GLU A 117 19.57 1.13 -11.44
CA GLU A 117 20.17 0.20 -10.47
C GLU A 117 20.47 0.86 -9.12
N LYS A 118 20.89 2.13 -9.11
CA LYS A 118 21.20 2.87 -7.88
C LYS A 118 19.99 3.07 -6.95
N TYR A 119 18.78 3.05 -7.50
CA TYR A 119 17.54 3.25 -6.73
C TYR A 119 17.06 1.96 -6.07
N ILE A 120 17.58 0.80 -6.51
CA ILE A 120 17.06 -0.51 -6.14
C ILE A 120 17.95 -1.14 -5.09
N ASN A 121 17.33 -1.88 -4.17
CA ASN A 121 18.02 -2.65 -3.14
C ASN A 121 18.89 -3.75 -3.79
N ASP A 122 20.11 -3.94 -3.31
CA ASP A 122 21.08 -4.94 -3.82
C ASP A 122 20.48 -6.35 -3.95
N ARG A 123 19.57 -6.70 -3.04
CA ARG A 123 18.84 -7.99 -3.07
C ARG A 123 17.97 -8.16 -4.32
N ASN A 124 17.49 -7.07 -4.88
CA ASN A 124 16.57 -7.03 -6.02
C ASN A 124 17.28 -6.70 -7.35
N VAL A 125 18.60 -6.49 -7.35
CA VAL A 125 19.39 -6.21 -8.56
C VAL A 125 19.34 -7.37 -9.57
N LYS A 126 19.19 -8.62 -9.12
CA LYS A 126 19.01 -9.77 -10.04
C LYS A 126 17.73 -9.66 -10.88
N LEU A 127 16.63 -9.15 -10.29
CA LEU A 127 15.37 -8.90 -11.00
C LEU A 127 15.51 -7.74 -12.01
N PHE A 128 16.46 -6.84 -11.76
CA PHE A 128 16.80 -5.77 -12.69
C PHE A 128 17.57 -6.27 -13.91
N LYS A 129 18.57 -7.13 -13.68
CA LYS A 129 19.46 -7.66 -14.73
C LYS A 129 18.75 -8.52 -15.77
N SER A 130 17.59 -9.09 -15.47
CA SER A 130 16.73 -9.79 -16.44
C SER A 130 15.93 -8.85 -17.35
N GLY A 131 16.44 -7.65 -17.64
CA GLY A 131 15.87 -6.71 -18.62
C GLY A 131 14.61 -5.95 -18.16
N GLY A 132 14.31 -5.93 -16.85
CA GLY A 132 13.18 -5.17 -16.30
C GLY A 132 11.77 -5.62 -16.76
N MET A 133 11.67 -6.62 -17.65
CA MET A 133 10.40 -7.08 -18.22
C MET A 133 9.48 -7.66 -17.14
N PHE A 134 10.03 -8.48 -16.22
CA PHE A 134 9.28 -9.02 -15.10
C PHE A 134 8.63 -7.91 -14.26
N MET A 135 9.37 -6.85 -13.93
CA MET A 135 8.86 -5.76 -13.11
C MET A 135 7.85 -4.88 -13.83
N ARG A 136 7.98 -4.72 -15.16
CA ARG A 136 6.95 -4.06 -15.97
C ARG A 136 5.65 -4.86 -15.97
N ILE A 137 5.72 -6.18 -16.17
CA ILE A 137 4.55 -7.06 -16.13
C ILE A 137 3.92 -7.05 -14.74
N TYR A 138 4.74 -7.23 -13.69
CA TYR A 138 4.29 -7.16 -12.30
C TYR A 138 3.54 -5.86 -11.98
N GLY A 139 4.12 -4.72 -12.36
CA GLY A 139 3.48 -3.42 -12.14
C GLY A 139 2.20 -3.23 -12.94
N MET A 140 2.15 -3.67 -14.21
CA MET A 140 0.91 -3.66 -15.00
C MET A 140 -0.17 -4.53 -14.36
N MET A 141 0.17 -5.75 -13.92
CA MET A 141 -0.78 -6.63 -13.24
C MET A 141 -1.32 -5.99 -11.96
N ILE A 142 -0.47 -5.34 -11.16
CA ILE A 142 -0.93 -4.63 -9.96
C ILE A 142 -1.87 -3.49 -10.32
N ILE A 143 -1.53 -2.66 -11.32
CA ILE A 143 -2.41 -1.58 -11.76
C ILE A 143 -3.77 -2.13 -12.17
N VAL A 144 -3.81 -3.24 -12.92
CA VAL A 144 -5.04 -3.91 -13.32
C VAL A 144 -5.83 -4.40 -12.09
N ILE A 145 -5.17 -5.07 -11.14
CA ILE A 145 -5.80 -5.51 -9.88
C ILE A 145 -6.38 -4.31 -9.11
N MET A 146 -5.65 -3.19 -9.06
CA MET A 146 -6.11 -1.97 -8.39
C MET A 146 -7.31 -1.35 -9.09
N ILE A 147 -7.36 -1.35 -10.42
CA ILE A 147 -8.52 -0.89 -11.20
C ILE A 147 -9.73 -1.78 -10.88
N PHE A 148 -9.56 -3.10 -10.88
CA PHE A 148 -10.66 -4.01 -10.53
C PHE A 148 -11.12 -3.84 -9.08
N ALA A 149 -10.19 -3.67 -8.15
CA ALA A 149 -10.53 -3.42 -6.75
C ALA A 149 -11.26 -2.08 -6.58
N PHE A 150 -10.86 -1.04 -7.32
CA PHE A 150 -11.52 0.26 -7.32
C PHE A 150 -12.92 0.20 -7.94
N ALA A 151 -13.08 -0.48 -9.08
CA ALA A 151 -14.38 -0.68 -9.72
C ALA A 151 -15.33 -1.49 -8.83
N TYR A 152 -14.81 -2.54 -8.18
CA TYR A 152 -15.56 -3.33 -7.20
C TYR A 152 -15.99 -2.46 -6.01
N MET A 153 -15.09 -1.64 -5.47
CA MET A 153 -15.38 -0.73 -4.36
C MET A 153 -16.44 0.31 -4.74
N LEU A 154 -16.40 0.84 -5.97
CA LEU A 154 -17.43 1.76 -6.48
C LEU A 154 -18.80 1.08 -6.58
N PHE A 155 -18.82 -0.16 -7.09
CA PHE A 155 -20.06 -0.95 -7.13
C PHE A 155 -20.65 -1.15 -5.73
N ASP A 156 -19.82 -1.54 -4.76
CA ASP A 156 -20.25 -1.73 -3.36
C ASP A 156 -20.79 -0.42 -2.76
N LEU A 157 -20.11 0.70 -3.01
CA LEU A 157 -20.54 2.04 -2.58
C LEU A 157 -21.89 2.45 -3.20
N ILE A 158 -22.11 2.14 -4.49
CA ILE A 158 -23.40 2.42 -5.16
C ILE A 158 -24.51 1.57 -4.55
N CYS A 159 -24.25 0.32 -4.17
CA CYS A 159 -25.24 -0.53 -3.50
C CYS A 159 -25.53 -0.11 -2.06
N LEU A 160 -24.65 0.66 -1.43
CA LEU A 160 -24.79 1.19 -0.07
C LEU A 160 -25.62 2.48 0.01
N VAL A 161 -25.73 3.23 -1.09
CA VAL A 161 -26.48 4.49 -1.20
C VAL A 161 -27.87 4.22 -1.79
#